data_AF-A0A933CP82-F1
#
_entry.id   AF-A0A933CP82-F1
#
_cell.length_a   1.000
_cell.length_b   1.000
_cell.length_c   1.000
_cell.angle_alpha   90.00
_cell.angle_beta   90.00
_cell.angle_gamma   90.00
#
_symmetry.space_group_name_H-M   'P 1'
#
loop_
_entity.id
_entity.type
_entity.pdbx_description
1 polymer ?
#
loop_
_entity_poly.entity_id
_entity_poly.type
_entity_poly.pdbx_seq_one_letter_code
_entity_poly.pdbx_strand_id
1 'polypeptide(L)'
;MSDDTQRCDDPSRRGAPVTPERAPQASIPPPIEPRGFFTGVKIRPIVIGAVVDYVATHLLILLYLIVYHAKDSLGEGGVSEEAFEEALKEALSSQEGLLALILIGAFCTALGGYIAGRLAKSDEVKHGALVGALSLIVGLLQAGVAGERSPVPQWYELLGYLLAIPAGALGGLLAQGRPNKPIFPSEKGS
;
A
#
# COMPACT_ATOMS: atom_id res chain seq x y z
N MET A 1 -3.53 -100.00 -37.77
CA MET A 1 -4.37 -98.85 -37.39
C MET A 1 -4.13 -98.61 -35.90
N SER A 2 -3.03 -97.93 -35.61
CA SER A 2 -2.51 -97.43 -34.31
C SER A 2 -1.40 -96.45 -34.74
N ASP A 3 -1.62 -95.14 -34.72
CA ASP A 3 -1.50 -94.18 -33.61
C ASP A 3 -0.05 -93.88 -33.18
N ASP A 4 0.13 -92.64 -32.71
CA ASP A 4 1.32 -92.02 -32.12
C ASP A 4 2.37 -91.37 -33.05
N THR A 5 1.99 -90.22 -33.62
CA THR A 5 2.94 -89.15 -34.00
C THR A 5 2.87 -88.00 -32.99
N GLN A 6 3.69 -88.13 -31.95
CA GLN A 6 4.49 -87.07 -31.31
C GLN A 6 4.18 -85.62 -31.73
N ARG A 7 3.40 -84.92 -30.91
CA ARG A 7 3.20 -83.46 -31.01
C ARG A 7 4.08 -82.79 -29.96
N CYS A 8 5.06 -82.04 -30.42
CA CYS A 8 5.95 -81.23 -29.59
C CYS A 8 5.15 -80.19 -28.80
N ASP A 9 5.27 -80.23 -27.47
CA ASP A 9 4.83 -79.16 -26.59
C ASP A 9 5.70 -77.92 -26.80
N ASP A 10 5.08 -76.82 -27.24
CA ASP A 10 5.70 -75.51 -27.39
C ASP A 10 5.82 -74.82 -26.01
N PRO A 11 7.03 -74.57 -25.49
CA PRO A 11 7.24 -73.94 -24.19
C PRO A 11 6.96 -72.42 -24.17
N SER A 12 6.47 -71.84 -25.27
CA SER A 12 6.29 -70.39 -25.43
C SER A 12 5.01 -69.83 -24.78
N ARG A 13 4.16 -70.66 -24.17
CA ARG A 13 2.95 -70.22 -23.44
C ARG A 13 3.16 -70.05 -21.93
N ARG A 14 4.28 -69.45 -21.50
CA ARG A 14 4.37 -68.89 -20.14
C ARG A 14 3.77 -67.50 -20.16
N GLY A 15 2.63 -67.37 -19.48
CA GLY A 15 1.90 -66.10 -19.33
C GLY A 15 2.82 -64.96 -18.93
N ALA A 16 2.72 -63.86 -19.67
CA ALA A 16 3.34 -62.61 -19.27
C ALA A 16 2.81 -62.19 -17.89
N PRO A 17 3.64 -61.62 -17.00
CA PRO A 17 3.14 -61.00 -15.78
C PRO A 17 2.19 -59.88 -16.19
N VAL A 18 0.96 -59.91 -15.68
CA VAL A 18 0.04 -58.79 -15.78
C VAL A 18 0.64 -57.67 -14.94
N THR A 19 1.29 -56.71 -15.58
CA THR A 19 1.77 -55.49 -14.95
C THR A 19 0.55 -54.80 -14.33
N PRO A 20 0.52 -54.51 -13.01
CA PRO A 20 -0.59 -53.78 -12.45
C PRO A 20 -0.62 -52.39 -13.12
N GLU A 21 -1.72 -52.14 -13.82
CA GLU A 21 -2.05 -50.87 -14.44
C GLU A 21 -1.93 -49.78 -13.38
N ARG A 22 -0.93 -48.91 -13.54
CA ARG A 22 -0.69 -47.78 -12.65
C ARG A 22 -1.89 -46.87 -12.78
N ALA A 23 -2.80 -46.93 -11.80
CA ALA A 23 -3.93 -46.02 -11.70
C ALA A 23 -3.43 -44.59 -11.99
N PRO A 24 -4.13 -43.82 -12.85
CA PRO A 24 -3.74 -42.45 -13.13
C PRO A 24 -3.65 -41.73 -11.79
N GLN A 25 -2.44 -41.32 -11.42
CA GLN A 25 -2.23 -40.49 -10.24
C GLN A 25 -3.08 -39.25 -10.44
N ALA A 26 -4.21 -39.20 -9.74
CA ALA A 26 -4.97 -37.97 -9.59
C ALA A 26 -3.98 -36.99 -8.95
N SER A 27 -3.45 -36.08 -9.77
CA SER A 27 -2.58 -35.00 -9.33
C SER A 27 -3.37 -34.25 -8.28
N ILE A 28 -2.99 -34.43 -7.02
CA ILE A 28 -3.55 -33.66 -5.91
C ILE A 28 -3.39 -32.19 -6.33
N PRO A 29 -4.49 -31.41 -6.47
CA PRO A 29 -4.35 -30.00 -6.80
C PRO A 29 -3.47 -29.37 -5.72
N PRO A 30 -2.51 -28.51 -6.09
CA PRO A 30 -1.60 -27.91 -5.13
C PRO A 30 -2.42 -27.28 -4.00
N PRO A 31 -1.97 -27.39 -2.73
CA PRO A 31 -2.66 -26.79 -1.60
C PRO A 31 -3.03 -25.34 -1.93
N ILE A 32 -4.32 -25.03 -1.82
CA ILE A 32 -4.81 -23.68 -2.05
C ILE A 32 -4.23 -22.84 -0.91
N GLU A 33 -3.07 -22.21 -1.13
CA GLU A 33 -2.52 -21.27 -0.17
C GLU A 33 -3.59 -20.21 0.07
N PRO A 34 -4.01 -19.97 1.33
CA PRO A 34 -4.87 -18.85 1.62
C PRO A 34 -4.08 -17.59 1.27
N ARG A 35 -4.37 -17.00 0.10
CA ARG A 35 -3.96 -15.63 -0.22
C ARG A 35 -4.73 -14.69 0.70
N GLY A 36 -4.33 -14.64 1.95
CA GLY A 36 -4.80 -13.64 2.90
C GLY A 36 -4.49 -12.25 2.34
N PHE A 37 -5.40 -11.32 2.54
CA PHE A 37 -5.24 -9.93 2.10
C PHE A 37 -3.93 -9.29 2.63
N PHE A 38 -3.46 -9.77 3.79
CA PHE A 38 -2.25 -9.32 4.46
C PHE A 38 -0.99 -10.14 4.15
N THR A 39 -1.08 -11.17 3.30
CA THR A 39 0.10 -11.97 2.92
C THR A 39 1.05 -11.09 2.09
N GLY A 40 2.31 -10.99 2.53
CA GLY A 40 3.34 -10.17 1.88
C GLY A 40 3.49 -8.74 2.42
N VAL A 41 2.66 -8.34 3.40
CA VAL A 41 2.69 -6.99 3.98
C VAL A 41 3.84 -6.83 4.98
N LYS A 42 4.66 -5.80 4.77
CA LYS A 42 5.76 -5.38 5.66
C LYS A 42 5.31 -4.15 6.45
N ILE A 43 5.30 -4.29 7.78
CA ILE A 43 4.87 -3.21 8.68
C ILE A 43 5.83 -2.01 8.65
N ARG A 44 7.15 -2.27 8.58
CA ARG A 44 8.19 -1.22 8.62
C ARG A 44 7.98 -0.13 7.54
N PRO A 45 7.83 -0.46 6.24
CA PRO A 45 7.50 0.52 5.21
C PRO A 45 6.25 1.36 5.48
N ILE A 46 5.20 0.75 6.03
CA ILE A 46 3.92 1.43 6.31
C ILE A 46 4.12 2.50 7.38
N VAL A 47 4.80 2.16 8.48
CA VAL A 47 5.09 3.11 9.55
C VAL A 47 5.94 4.27 9.03
N ILE A 48 6.97 3.98 8.24
CA ILE A 48 7.81 5.04 7.64
C ILE A 48 6.97 5.93 6.71
N GLY A 49 6.12 5.35 5.87
CA GLY A 49 5.23 6.11 4.99
C GLY A 49 4.26 7.01 5.73
N ALA A 50 3.66 6.52 6.82
CA ALA A 50 2.75 7.31 7.66
C ALA A 50 3.46 8.44 8.41
N VAL A 51 4.69 8.20 8.89
CA VAL A 51 5.51 9.28 9.49
C VAL A 51 5.83 10.34 8.45
N VAL A 52 6.20 9.94 7.23
CA VAL A 52 6.46 10.88 6.12
C VAL A 52 5.20 11.68 5.79
N ASP A 53 4.05 11.03 5.68
CA ASP A 53 2.76 11.70 5.43
C ASP A 53 2.46 12.75 6.50
N TYR A 54 2.57 12.38 7.78
CA TYR A 54 2.30 13.30 8.89
C TYR A 54 3.26 14.50 8.89
N VAL A 55 4.56 14.27 8.79
CA VAL A 55 5.57 15.34 8.78
C VAL A 55 5.42 16.23 7.54
N ALA A 56 5.21 15.64 6.36
CA ALA A 56 5.01 16.39 5.13
C ALA A 56 3.76 17.26 5.20
N THR A 57 2.67 16.74 5.78
CA THR A 57 1.42 17.50 5.96
C THR A 57 1.66 18.76 6.80
N HIS A 58 2.35 18.65 7.93
CA HIS A 58 2.64 19.81 8.78
C HIS A 58 3.54 20.83 8.08
N LEU A 59 4.58 20.36 7.38
CA LEU A 59 5.50 21.23 6.63
C LEU A 59 4.80 21.94 5.47
N LEU A 60 3.95 21.25 4.70
CA LEU A 60 3.22 21.86 3.59
C LEU A 60 2.12 22.81 4.06
N ILE A 61 1.42 22.51 5.15
CA ILE A 61 0.45 23.44 5.73
C ILE A 61 1.17 24.70 6.20
N LEU A 62 2.28 24.57 6.95
CA LEU A 62 3.07 25.72 7.37
C LEU A 62 3.56 26.54 6.17
N LEU A 63 4.09 25.87 5.14
CA LEU A 63 4.53 26.53 3.92
C LEU A 63 3.38 27.26 3.21
N TYR A 64 2.20 26.62 3.11
CA TYR A 64 1.01 27.21 2.50
C TYR A 64 0.59 28.48 3.23
N LEU A 65 0.50 28.44 4.55
CA LEU A 65 0.14 29.61 5.36
C LEU A 65 1.18 30.72 5.24
N ILE A 66 2.48 30.39 5.27
CA ILE A 66 3.55 31.37 5.07
C ILE A 66 3.43 32.02 3.69
N VAL A 67 3.23 31.25 2.62
CA VAL A 67 3.18 31.81 1.25
C VAL A 67 1.94 32.69 1.06
N TYR A 68 0.80 32.28 1.62
CA TYR A 68 -0.46 33.01 1.47
C TYR A 68 -0.51 34.28 2.34
N HIS A 69 0.01 34.21 3.57
CA HIS A 69 0.06 35.32 4.53
C HIS A 69 1.44 35.99 4.61
N ALA A 70 2.34 35.74 3.65
CA ALA A 70 3.72 36.25 3.64
C ALA A 70 3.80 37.77 3.83
N LYS A 71 2.78 38.49 3.37
CA LYS A 71 2.70 39.95 3.45
C LYS A 71 2.54 40.46 4.88
N ASP A 72 1.88 39.70 5.73
CA ASP A 72 1.62 40.06 7.13
C ASP A 72 2.74 39.52 8.03
N SER A 73 3.27 38.31 7.75
CA SER A 73 4.30 37.67 8.58
C SER A 73 5.74 38.19 8.37
N LEU A 74 6.06 38.79 7.23
CA LEU A 74 7.40 39.35 6.97
C LEU A 74 7.71 40.61 7.81
N GLY A 75 6.69 41.24 8.40
CA GLY A 75 6.83 42.41 9.27
C GLY A 75 7.25 42.09 10.71
N GLU A 76 6.90 40.91 11.25
CA GLU A 76 6.99 40.62 12.69
C GLU A 76 8.06 39.59 13.10
N GLY A 77 8.95 39.19 12.18
CA GLY A 77 10.16 38.44 12.56
C GLY A 77 9.97 36.94 12.86
N GLY A 78 8.85 36.34 12.44
CA GLY A 78 8.60 34.91 12.55
C GLY A 78 7.11 34.58 12.44
N VAL A 79 6.79 33.30 12.28
CA VAL A 79 5.42 32.83 12.45
C VAL A 79 5.20 32.61 13.94
N SER A 80 4.51 33.55 14.61
CA SER A 80 4.03 33.32 15.98
C SER A 80 2.97 32.21 15.96
N GLU A 81 2.83 31.47 17.06
CA GLU A 81 1.77 30.45 17.19
C GLU A 81 0.38 31.09 16.99
N GLU A 82 0.21 32.32 17.45
CA GLU A 82 -1.02 33.11 17.28
C GLU A 82 -1.33 33.40 15.80
N ALA A 83 -0.33 33.85 15.03
CA ALA A 83 -0.50 34.11 13.60
C ALA A 83 -0.78 32.83 12.80
N PHE A 84 -0.18 31.70 13.22
CA PHE A 84 -0.48 30.40 12.63
C PHE A 84 -1.93 29.98 12.87
N GLU A 85 -2.42 30.11 14.10
CA GLU A 85 -3.81 29.77 14.44
C GLU A 85 -4.81 30.64 13.70
N GLU A 86 -4.55 31.95 13.57
CA GLU A 86 -5.40 32.87 12.83
C GLU A 86 -5.45 32.52 11.35
N ALA A 87 -4.30 32.32 10.71
CA ALA A 87 -4.20 31.92 9.32
C ALA A 87 -4.86 30.56 9.04
N LEU A 88 -4.68 29.59 9.95
CA LEU A 88 -5.35 28.28 9.84
C LEU A 88 -6.87 28.43 9.97
N LYS A 89 -7.36 29.26 10.89
CA LYS A 89 -8.79 29.50 11.08
C LYS A 89 -9.40 30.17 9.85
N GLU A 90 -8.70 31.11 9.22
CA GLU A 90 -9.12 31.71 7.96
C GLU A 90 -9.15 30.69 6.81
N ALA A 91 -8.13 29.84 6.71
CA ALA A 91 -8.09 28.75 5.74
C ALA A 91 -9.25 27.75 5.94
N LEU A 92 -9.61 27.42 7.18
CA LEU A 92 -10.74 26.54 7.50
C LEU A 92 -12.11 27.21 7.27
N SER A 93 -12.17 28.54 7.30
CA SER A 93 -13.40 29.31 7.06
C SER A 93 -13.66 29.58 5.58
N SER A 94 -12.62 29.50 4.73
CA SER A 94 -12.72 29.76 3.29
C SER A 94 -12.84 28.46 2.48
N GLN A 95 -13.64 28.49 1.42
CA GLN A 95 -13.78 27.32 0.54
C GLN A 95 -12.47 26.99 -0.19
N GLU A 96 -11.70 28.01 -0.57
CA GLU A 96 -10.39 27.87 -1.22
C GLU A 96 -9.37 27.23 -0.27
N GLY A 97 -9.32 27.67 1.00
CA GLY A 97 -8.44 27.09 2.01
C GLY A 97 -8.78 25.64 2.32
N LEU A 98 -10.06 25.30 2.45
CA LEU A 98 -10.52 23.91 2.60
C LEU A 98 -10.09 23.02 1.43
N LEU A 99 -10.29 23.48 0.19
CA LEU A 99 -9.83 22.72 -0.98
C LEU A 99 -8.30 22.57 -1.00
N ALA A 100 -7.56 23.62 -0.67
CA ALA A 100 -6.10 23.57 -0.58
C ALA A 100 -5.63 22.55 0.47
N LEU A 101 -6.24 22.54 1.65
CA LEU A 101 -5.90 21.60 2.73
C LEU A 101 -6.21 20.15 2.35
N ILE A 102 -7.34 19.87 1.67
CA ILE A 102 -7.62 18.53 1.13
C ILE A 102 -6.56 18.11 0.13
N LEU A 103 -6.18 19.00 -0.81
CA LEU A 103 -5.20 18.69 -1.83
C LEU A 103 -3.82 18.45 -1.24
N ILE A 104 -3.41 19.28 -0.26
CA ILE A 104 -2.16 19.12 0.48
C ILE A 104 -2.16 17.78 1.22
N GLY A 105 -3.21 17.48 1.99
CA GLY A 105 -3.33 16.22 2.73
C GLY A 105 -3.28 15.01 1.79
N ALA A 106 -4.09 15.01 0.72
CA ALA A 106 -4.10 13.94 -0.26
C ALA A 106 -2.75 13.75 -0.95
N PHE A 107 -2.06 14.84 -1.27
CA PHE A 107 -0.71 14.80 -1.84
C PHE A 107 0.30 14.20 -0.86
N CYS A 108 0.27 14.60 0.41
CA CYS A 108 1.14 14.04 1.45
C CYS A 108 0.85 12.55 1.69
N THR A 109 -0.42 12.13 1.67
CA THR A 109 -0.80 10.74 1.85
C THR A 109 -0.36 9.89 0.65
N ALA A 110 -0.50 10.42 -0.57
CA ALA A 110 0.05 9.80 -1.77
C ALA A 110 1.58 9.71 -1.71
N LEU A 111 2.28 10.74 -1.20
CA LEU A 111 3.73 10.72 -1.03
C LEU A 111 4.16 9.67 0.02
N GLY A 112 3.49 9.60 1.16
CA GLY A 112 3.72 8.58 2.19
C GLY A 112 3.46 7.17 1.65
N GLY A 113 2.38 6.99 0.90
CA GLY A 113 2.05 5.73 0.23
C GLY A 113 3.09 5.34 -0.84
N TYR A 114 3.61 6.32 -1.58
CA TYR A 114 4.71 6.13 -2.53
C TYR A 114 5.97 5.62 -1.83
N ILE A 115 6.40 6.29 -0.74
CA ILE A 115 7.58 5.88 0.03
C ILE A 115 7.40 4.49 0.63
N ALA A 116 6.22 4.18 1.20
CA ALA A 116 5.92 2.86 1.74
C ALA A 116 5.98 1.77 0.66
N GLY A 117 5.36 2.00 -0.51
CA GLY A 117 5.45 1.08 -1.64
C GLY A 117 6.91 0.86 -2.09
N ARG A 118 7.68 1.95 -2.23
CA ARG A 118 9.08 1.91 -2.67
C ARG A 118 9.97 1.11 -1.71
N LEU A 119 9.73 1.23 -0.40
CA LEU A 119 10.46 0.50 0.63
C LEU A 119 10.01 -0.96 0.74
N ALA A 120 8.73 -1.24 0.47
CA ALA A 120 8.19 -2.59 0.50
C ALA A 120 8.78 -3.47 -0.61
N LYS A 121 8.99 -2.92 -1.82
CA LYS A 121 9.48 -3.62 -3.03
C LYS A 121 8.60 -4.82 -3.46
N SER A 122 7.42 -4.93 -2.90
CA SER A 122 6.43 -5.97 -3.14
C SER A 122 5.07 -5.47 -2.66
N ASP A 123 4.00 -5.73 -3.40
CA ASP A 123 2.64 -5.30 -3.05
C ASP A 123 2.54 -3.78 -2.77
N GLU A 124 3.13 -2.96 -3.63
CA GLU A 124 3.31 -1.52 -3.40
C GLU A 124 1.98 -0.79 -3.19
N VAL A 125 0.95 -1.13 -3.98
CA VAL A 125 -0.40 -0.57 -3.85
C VAL A 125 -1.04 -0.92 -2.51
N LYS A 126 -0.83 -2.14 -1.99
CA LYS A 126 -1.37 -2.54 -0.68
C LYS A 126 -0.70 -1.75 0.45
N HIS A 127 0.62 -1.58 0.39
CA HIS A 127 1.35 -0.78 1.38
C HIS A 127 0.91 0.68 1.34
N GLY A 128 0.72 1.23 0.14
CA GLY A 128 0.18 2.58 -0.04
C GLY A 128 -1.23 2.74 0.54
N ALA A 129 -2.14 1.80 0.26
CA ALA A 129 -3.50 1.82 0.82
C ALA A 129 -3.49 1.71 2.36
N LEU A 130 -2.57 0.92 2.94
CA LEU A 130 -2.41 0.80 4.38
C LEU A 130 -1.86 2.08 5.02
N VAL A 131 -1.00 2.84 4.32
CA VAL A 131 -0.63 4.19 4.77
C VAL A 131 -1.86 5.08 4.81
N GLY A 132 -2.65 5.14 3.72
CA GLY A 132 -3.88 5.94 3.69
C GLY A 132 -4.89 5.56 4.80
N ALA A 133 -5.03 4.27 5.09
CA ALA A 133 -5.85 3.80 6.21
C ALA A 133 -5.29 4.22 7.58
N LEU A 134 -3.98 4.17 7.76
CA LEU A 134 -3.33 4.61 9.00
C LEU A 134 -3.48 6.13 9.20
N SER A 135 -3.31 6.91 8.13
CA SER A 135 -3.53 8.37 8.13
C SER A 135 -4.97 8.73 8.48
N LEU A 136 -5.95 7.97 7.95
CA LEU A 136 -7.36 8.13 8.32
C LEU A 136 -7.58 7.89 9.81
N ILE A 137 -7.00 6.84 10.38
CA ILE A 137 -7.11 6.53 11.82
C ILE A 137 -6.51 7.68 12.64
N VAL A 138 -5.33 8.18 12.26
CA VAL A 138 -4.70 9.31 12.95
C VAL A 138 -5.58 10.56 12.89
N GLY A 139 -6.15 10.88 11.72
CA GLY A 139 -7.06 12.01 11.55
C GLY A 139 -8.32 11.88 12.41
N LEU A 140 -8.91 10.69 12.49
CA LEU A 140 -10.07 10.42 13.34
C LEU A 140 -9.74 10.55 14.82
N LEU A 141 -8.57 10.06 15.25
CA LEU A 141 -8.11 10.23 16.63
C LEU A 141 -7.89 11.70 16.97
N GLN A 142 -7.30 12.47 16.07
CA GLN A 142 -7.07 13.91 16.28
C GLN A 142 -8.41 14.68 16.36
N ALA A 143 -9.36 14.36 15.49
CA ALA A 143 -10.71 14.94 15.54
C ALA A 143 -11.44 14.59 16.84
N GLY A 144 -11.34 13.33 17.30
CA GLY A 144 -11.96 12.88 18.55
C GLY A 144 -11.35 13.54 19.80
N VAL A 145 -10.05 13.84 19.79
CA VAL A 145 -9.37 14.56 20.88
C VAL A 145 -9.71 16.06 20.88
N ALA A 146 -10.01 16.65 19.72
CA ALA A 146 -10.30 18.08 19.57
C ALA A 146 -11.71 18.51 20.08
N GLY A 147 -12.65 17.59 20.29
CA GLY A 147 -13.99 17.86 20.86
C GLY A 147 -15.07 18.34 19.87
N GLU A 148 -16.34 18.35 20.32
CA GLU A 148 -17.58 18.42 19.50
C GLU A 148 -17.86 19.71 18.69
N ARG A 149 -16.90 20.64 18.53
CA ARG A 149 -17.07 21.80 17.64
C ARG A 149 -15.91 21.92 16.69
N SER A 150 -15.76 20.93 15.82
CA SER A 150 -14.97 21.05 14.60
C SER A 150 -15.55 22.24 13.81
N PRO A 151 -14.82 23.35 13.61
CA PRO A 151 -15.29 24.49 12.83
C PRO A 151 -15.41 24.16 11.33
N VAL A 152 -15.15 22.92 10.96
CA VAL A 152 -14.94 22.46 9.59
C VAL A 152 -16.25 21.86 9.05
N PRO A 153 -16.65 22.17 7.81
CA PRO A 153 -17.87 21.62 7.23
C PRO A 153 -17.85 20.09 7.10
N GLN A 154 -18.99 19.43 7.33
CA GLN A 154 -19.11 17.96 7.24
C GLN A 154 -18.71 17.38 5.87
N TRP A 155 -18.94 18.12 4.79
CA TRP A 155 -18.57 17.66 3.44
C TRP A 155 -17.05 17.55 3.28
N TYR A 156 -16.28 18.42 3.95
CA TYR A 156 -14.83 18.41 3.94
C TYR A 156 -14.31 17.14 4.64
N GLU A 157 -14.87 16.83 5.81
CA GLU A 157 -14.53 15.63 6.58
C GLU A 157 -14.81 14.35 5.78
N LEU A 158 -16.00 14.26 5.19
CA LEU A 158 -16.39 13.11 4.36
C LEU A 158 -15.46 12.94 3.17
N LEU A 159 -15.09 14.05 2.50
CA LEU A 159 -14.18 14.00 1.37
C LEU A 159 -12.79 13.56 1.81
N GLY A 160 -12.26 14.10 2.92
CA GLY A 160 -10.98 13.69 3.49
C GLY A 160 -10.94 12.19 3.81
N TYR A 161 -12.00 11.66 4.41
CA TYR A 161 -12.10 10.24 4.73
C TYR A 161 -12.17 9.37 3.47
N LEU A 162 -12.93 9.81 2.47
CA LEU A 162 -13.05 9.11 1.22
C LEU A 162 -11.74 9.13 0.41
N LEU A 163 -10.97 10.21 0.48
CA LEU A 163 -9.73 10.38 -0.30
C LEU A 163 -8.51 9.72 0.31
N ALA A 164 -8.45 9.51 1.63
CA ALA A 164 -7.26 9.02 2.31
C ALA A 164 -6.75 7.68 1.74
N ILE A 165 -7.64 6.69 1.62
CA ILE A 165 -7.26 5.35 1.11
C ILE A 165 -6.92 5.39 -0.39
N PRO A 166 -7.73 5.98 -1.28
CA PRO A 166 -7.38 6.12 -2.70
C PRO A 166 -6.09 6.90 -2.94
N ALA A 167 -5.83 7.98 -2.18
CA ALA A 167 -4.61 8.76 -2.29
C ALA A 167 -3.38 7.92 -1.93
N GLY A 168 -3.43 7.21 -0.80
CA GLY A 168 -2.35 6.30 -0.39
C GLY A 168 -2.11 5.18 -1.42
N ALA A 169 -3.19 4.57 -1.92
CA ALA A 169 -3.12 3.53 -2.95
C ALA A 169 -2.51 4.07 -4.27
N LEU A 170 -2.88 5.28 -4.68
CA LEU A 170 -2.30 5.96 -5.84
C LEU A 170 -0.79 6.17 -5.67
N GLY A 171 -0.35 6.57 -4.47
CA GLY A 171 1.06 6.62 -4.11
C GLY A 171 1.79 5.30 -4.34
N GLY A 172 1.20 4.20 -3.84
CA GLY A 172 1.72 2.85 -4.04
C GLY A 172 1.76 2.43 -5.51
N LEU A 173 0.76 2.82 -6.31
CA LEU A 173 0.72 2.55 -7.75
C LEU A 173 1.86 3.28 -8.50
N LEU A 174 2.13 4.52 -8.14
CA LEU A 174 3.26 5.29 -8.69
C LEU A 174 4.62 4.67 -8.30
N ALA A 175 4.71 4.01 -7.14
CA ALA A 175 5.90 3.29 -6.73
C ALA A 175 6.11 2.00 -7.54
N GLN A 176 5.03 1.30 -7.88
CA GLN A 176 5.06 0.08 -8.70
C GLN A 176 5.57 0.33 -10.13
N GLY A 177 5.20 1.47 -10.73
CA GLY A 177 5.55 1.81 -12.11
C GLY A 177 7.03 2.13 -12.38
N ARG A 178 7.90 2.14 -11.35
CA ARG A 178 9.33 2.45 -11.52
C ARG A 178 10.21 1.21 -11.30
N PRO A 179 10.94 0.72 -12.32
CA PRO A 179 11.85 -0.40 -12.14
C PRO A 179 12.90 -0.06 -11.09
N ASN A 180 13.02 -0.93 -10.08
CA ASN A 180 13.97 -0.78 -8.99
C ASN A 180 15.40 -0.86 -9.56
N LYS A 181 16.11 0.27 -9.66
CA LYS A 181 17.57 0.22 -9.85
C LYS A 181 18.16 -0.29 -8.52
N PRO A 182 18.87 -1.43 -8.50
CA PRO A 182 19.51 -1.90 -7.28
C PRO A 182 20.48 -0.81 -6.78
N ILE A 183 20.29 -0.38 -5.53
CA ILE A 183 21.03 0.72 -4.89
C ILE A 183 22.46 0.31 -4.54
N PHE A 184 22.74 -1.00 -4.52
CA PHE A 184 24.08 -1.53 -4.32
C PHE A 184 24.59 -2.11 -5.63
N PRO A 185 25.69 -1.60 -6.19
CA PRO A 185 26.48 -2.38 -7.12
C PRO A 185 26.88 -3.66 -6.37
N SER A 186 26.63 -4.84 -6.93
CA SER A 186 27.29 -6.02 -6.42
C SER A 186 28.79 -5.78 -6.54
N GLU A 187 29.51 -5.72 -5.42
CA GLU A 187 30.96 -5.89 -5.45
C GLU A 187 31.25 -7.16 -6.23
N LYS A 188 31.86 -7.00 -7.40
CA LYS A 188 32.39 -8.12 -8.16
C LYS A 188 33.57 -8.67 -7.37
N GLY A 189 33.32 -9.71 -6.58
CA GLY A 189 34.35 -10.65 -6.19
C GLY A 189 34.64 -11.57 -7.37
N SER A 190 35.80 -11.36 -8.02
CA SER A 190 36.78 -12.39 -8.42
C SER A 190 37.76 -11.82 -9.43
#